data_AF-A0A938PVS8-F1
#
_entry.id   AF-A0A938PVS8-F1
#
_cell.length_a   1.000
_cell.length_b   1.000
_cell.length_c   1.000
_cell.angle_alpha   90.00
_cell.angle_beta   90.00
_cell.angle_gamma   90.00
#
_symmetry.space_group_name_H-M   'P 1'
#
loop_
_entity.id
_entity.type
_entity.pdbx_description
1 polymer ?
#
loop_
_entity_poly.entity_id
_entity_poly.type
_entity_poly.pdbx_seq_one_letter_code
_entity_poly.pdbx_strand_id
1 'polypeptide(L)'
;MKVTTQSHRRWLKVAALIVGGFGPVFFLGTMEATSELPRLSLDILSWPVDGAQRYDDPTTRFLSALTGGFLLGWGVLIWMLSGAVFDAAPDAVRKAVLAGLIAWFCLDSAGSIASDNVSNAAFNVVVLLLAAGPLWFRAVDNR
;
A
#
# COMPACT_ATOMS: atom_id res chain seq x y z
N MET A 1 14.76 20.72 -3.66
CA MET A 1 13.76 20.74 -4.75
C MET A 1 12.45 21.25 -4.19
N LYS A 2 11.79 22.25 -4.78
CA LYS A 2 10.47 22.73 -4.29
C LYS A 2 9.40 21.71 -4.70
N VAL A 3 8.55 21.32 -3.77
CA VAL A 3 7.41 20.43 -4.05
C VAL A 3 6.25 21.27 -4.58
N THR A 4 5.65 20.88 -5.71
CA THR A 4 4.54 21.61 -6.32
C THR A 4 3.24 20.80 -6.25
N THR A 5 2.10 21.47 -6.43
CA THR A 5 0.78 20.83 -6.49
C THR A 5 0.68 19.82 -7.65
N GLN A 6 1.38 20.08 -8.77
CA GLN A 6 1.49 19.12 -9.87
C GLN A 6 2.29 17.86 -9.47
N SER A 7 3.38 18.03 -8.73
CA SER A 7 4.15 16.90 -8.18
C SER A 7 3.30 16.04 -7.26
N HIS A 8 2.50 16.66 -6.37
CA HIS A 8 1.56 15.94 -5.52
C HIS A 8 0.53 15.15 -6.33
N ARG A 9 -0.12 15.76 -7.33
CA ARG A 9 -1.11 15.04 -8.15
C ARG A 9 -0.51 13.81 -8.83
N ARG A 10 0.69 13.95 -9.42
CA ARG A 10 1.39 12.83 -10.04
C ARG A 10 1.71 11.75 -9.01
N TRP A 11 2.17 12.15 -7.82
CA TRP A 11 2.53 11.20 -6.79
C TRP A 11 1.34 10.50 -6.15
N LEU A 12 0.17 11.13 -6.07
CA LEU A 12 -1.06 10.45 -5.66
C LEU A 12 -1.39 9.27 -6.58
N LYS A 13 -1.15 9.39 -7.89
CA LYS A 13 -1.29 8.27 -8.82
C LYS A 13 -0.24 7.18 -8.59
N VAL A 14 1.00 7.57 -8.29
CA VAL A 14 2.06 6.62 -7.92
C VAL A 14 1.68 5.87 -6.63
N ALA A 15 1.23 6.57 -5.60
CA ALA A 15 0.76 5.99 -4.35
C ALA A 15 -0.42 5.03 -4.58
N ALA A 16 -1.39 5.43 -5.41
CA ALA A 16 -2.51 4.58 -5.81
C ALA A 16 -2.06 3.28 -6.49
N LEU A 17 -1.05 3.34 -7.36
CA LEU A 17 -0.51 2.16 -8.03
C LEU A 17 0.32 1.28 -7.09
N ILE A 18 1.10 1.88 -6.19
CA ILE A 18 1.85 1.12 -5.17
C ILE A 18 0.88 0.35 -4.29
N VAL A 19 -0.10 1.03 -3.69
CA VAL A 19 -1.08 0.41 -2.78
C VAL A 19 -2.00 -0.56 -3.54
N GLY A 20 -2.63 -0.09 -4.62
CA GLY A 20 -3.61 -0.85 -5.37
C GLY A 20 -3.02 -2.02 -6.15
N GLY A 21 -1.75 -1.94 -6.54
CA GLY A 21 -1.05 -2.98 -7.30
C GLY A 21 -0.87 -4.30 -6.55
N PHE A 22 -0.75 -4.25 -5.22
CA PHE A 22 -0.75 -5.46 -4.39
C PHE A 22 -2.12 -6.15 -4.37
N GLY A 23 -3.20 -5.43 -4.65
CA GLY A 23 -4.56 -5.97 -4.67
C GLY A 23 -4.73 -7.19 -5.59
N PRO A 24 -4.46 -7.07 -6.90
CA PRO A 24 -4.47 -8.20 -7.83
C PRO A 24 -3.52 -9.33 -7.44
N VAL A 25 -2.35 -9.03 -6.88
CA VAL A 25 -1.39 -10.05 -6.41
C VAL A 25 -2.03 -10.92 -5.33
N PHE A 26 -2.60 -10.31 -4.28
CA PHE A 26 -3.27 -11.05 -3.21
C PHE A 26 -4.59 -11.71 -3.66
N PHE A 27 -5.28 -11.15 -4.65
CA PHE A 27 -6.45 -11.81 -5.25
C PHE A 27 -6.10 -13.15 -5.91
N LEU A 28 -4.93 -13.27 -6.56
CA LEU A 28 -4.48 -14.56 -7.11
C LEU A 28 -4.28 -15.63 -6.02
N GLY A 29 -4.10 -15.21 -4.77
CA GLY A 29 -3.96 -16.10 -3.61
C GLY A 29 -5.26 -16.77 -3.19
N THR A 30 -6.40 -16.36 -3.74
CA THR A 30 -7.70 -16.97 -3.45
C THR A 30 -7.84 -18.36 -4.08
N MET A 31 -7.01 -18.67 -5.08
CA MET A 31 -7.03 -19.90 -5.86
C MET A 31 -5.68 -20.59 -5.69
N GLU A 32 -5.71 -21.88 -5.35
CA GLU A 32 -4.50 -22.68 -5.12
C GLU A 32 -3.58 -22.65 -6.35
N ALA A 33 -4.15 -22.79 -7.56
CA ALA A 33 -3.43 -22.80 -8.84
C ALA A 33 -2.65 -21.52 -9.16
N THR A 34 -2.99 -20.39 -8.54
CA THR A 34 -2.33 -19.08 -8.78
C THR A 34 -1.69 -18.49 -7.52
N SER A 35 -1.62 -19.27 -6.45
CA SER A 35 -1.19 -18.80 -5.13
C SER A 35 0.31 -18.54 -5.02
N GLU A 36 1.13 -19.01 -5.96
CA GLU A 36 2.60 -18.87 -5.90
C GLU A 36 3.07 -17.41 -5.86
N LEU A 37 2.41 -16.51 -6.61
CA LEU A 37 2.81 -15.10 -6.63
C LEU A 37 2.61 -14.41 -5.26
N PRO A 38 1.41 -14.45 -4.64
CA PRO A 38 1.24 -13.90 -3.30
C PRO A 38 1.97 -14.71 -2.22
N ARG A 39 2.14 -16.03 -2.38
CA ARG A 39 2.98 -16.85 -1.49
C ARG A 39 4.40 -16.32 -1.44
N LEU A 40 5.05 -16.16 -2.61
CA LEU A 40 6.39 -15.61 -2.73
C LEU A 40 6.45 -14.17 -2.18
N SER A 41 5.41 -13.37 -2.41
CA SER A 41 5.35 -12.01 -1.87
C SER A 41 5.41 -12.03 -0.34
N LEU A 42 4.60 -12.87 0.32
CA LEU A 42 4.65 -13.04 1.78
C LEU A 42 5.99 -13.59 2.26
N ASP A 43 6.59 -14.52 1.51
CA ASP A 43 7.90 -15.12 1.81
C ASP A 43 9.01 -14.06 1.84
N ILE A 44 9.00 -13.14 0.86
CA ILE A 44 9.90 -11.97 0.83
C ILE A 44 9.67 -11.06 2.03
N LEU A 45 8.41 -10.75 2.34
CA LEU A 45 8.07 -9.87 3.47
C LEU A 45 8.42 -10.50 4.82
N SER A 46 8.37 -11.83 4.92
CA SER A 46 8.65 -12.63 6.12
C SER A 46 10.11 -13.08 6.22
N TRP A 47 11.01 -12.46 5.44
CA TRP A 47 12.44 -12.77 5.29
C TRP A 47 13.06 -13.58 6.46
N PRO A 48 13.81 -14.66 6.18
CA PRO A 48 14.37 -15.06 4.87
C PRO A 48 13.36 -15.73 3.93
N VAL A 49 13.65 -15.70 2.62
CA VAL A 49 12.85 -16.42 1.61
C VAL A 49 13.17 -17.91 1.71
N ASP A 50 12.35 -18.65 2.43
CA ASP A 50 12.58 -20.06 2.77
C ASP A 50 11.44 -21.00 2.36
N GLY A 51 10.33 -20.45 1.85
CA GLY A 51 9.18 -21.23 1.40
C GLY A 51 8.21 -21.59 2.53
N ALA A 52 8.34 -21.04 3.74
CA ALA A 52 7.49 -21.37 4.87
C ALA A 52 6.03 -20.92 4.70
N GLN A 53 5.78 -19.90 3.87
CA GLN A 53 4.43 -19.38 3.64
C GLN A 53 3.59 -20.35 2.79
N ARG A 54 2.36 -20.64 3.22
CA ARG A 54 1.47 -21.64 2.60
C ARG A 54 0.07 -21.08 2.37
N TYR A 55 -0.57 -21.56 1.30
CA TYR A 55 -1.90 -21.15 0.84
C TYR A 55 -2.89 -22.33 0.73
N ASP A 56 -2.55 -23.47 1.32
CA ASP A 56 -3.39 -24.67 1.39
C ASP A 56 -4.62 -24.45 2.31
N ASP A 57 -4.43 -23.73 3.42
CA ASP A 57 -5.53 -23.42 4.33
C ASP A 57 -6.59 -22.49 3.69
N PRO A 58 -7.88 -22.86 3.71
CA PRO A 58 -8.96 -22.02 3.19
C PRO A 58 -9.04 -20.63 3.84
N THR A 59 -8.66 -20.52 5.11
CA THR A 59 -8.64 -19.26 5.87
C THR A 59 -7.60 -18.31 5.31
N THR A 60 -6.40 -18.80 4.99
CA THR A 60 -5.34 -17.98 4.37
C THR A 60 -5.79 -17.46 3.00
N ARG A 61 -6.42 -18.31 2.18
CA ARG A 61 -6.99 -17.90 0.89
C ARG A 61 -8.08 -16.85 1.05
N PHE A 62 -8.95 -17.00 2.03
CA PHE A 62 -10.01 -16.04 2.33
C PHE A 62 -9.44 -14.70 2.83
N LEU A 63 -8.46 -14.71 3.74
CA LEU A 63 -7.77 -13.51 4.18
C LEU A 63 -7.05 -12.81 3.02
N SER A 64 -6.44 -13.58 2.11
CA SER A 64 -5.84 -13.03 0.88
C SER A 64 -6.87 -12.35 -0.03
N ALA A 65 -8.10 -12.88 -0.10
CA ALA A 65 -9.21 -12.24 -0.82
C ALA A 65 -9.54 -10.87 -0.21
N LEU A 66 -9.67 -10.82 1.13
CA LEU A 66 -9.95 -9.58 1.87
C LEU A 66 -8.84 -8.55 1.66
N THR A 67 -7.58 -8.95 1.86
CA THR A 67 -6.40 -8.11 1.64
C THR A 67 -6.38 -7.56 0.22
N GLY A 68 -6.58 -8.42 -0.78
CA GLY A 68 -6.61 -8.02 -2.18
C GLY A 68 -7.70 -6.98 -2.49
N GLY A 69 -8.91 -7.22 -1.98
CA GLY A 69 -10.06 -6.33 -2.17
C GLY A 69 -9.86 -4.96 -1.51
N PHE A 70 -9.42 -4.92 -0.25
CA PHE A 70 -9.17 -3.67 0.47
C PHE A 70 -8.05 -2.85 -0.16
N LEU A 71 -6.95 -3.49 -0.59
CA LEU A 71 -5.82 -2.79 -1.21
C LEU A 71 -6.18 -2.21 -2.58
N LEU A 72 -6.84 -2.99 -3.44
CA LEU A 72 -7.29 -2.49 -4.74
C LEU A 72 -8.31 -1.33 -4.56
N GLY A 73 -9.28 -1.51 -3.67
CA GLY A 73 -10.28 -0.49 -3.36
C GLY A 73 -9.65 0.80 -2.84
N TRP A 74 -8.67 0.69 -1.93
CA TRP A 74 -7.94 1.85 -1.41
C TRP A 74 -7.10 2.53 -2.50
N GLY A 75 -6.41 1.77 -3.35
CA GLY A 75 -5.69 2.29 -4.50
C GLY A 75 -6.60 3.08 -5.45
N VAL A 76 -7.77 2.53 -5.80
CA VAL A 76 -8.77 3.22 -6.64
C VAL A 76 -9.29 4.48 -5.96
N LEU A 77 -9.55 4.46 -4.65
CA LEU A 77 -9.94 5.65 -3.90
C LEU A 77 -8.87 6.75 -4.01
N ILE A 78 -7.60 6.44 -3.75
CA ILE A 78 -6.49 7.40 -3.88
C ILE A 78 -6.42 7.94 -5.32
N TRP A 79 -6.58 7.06 -6.32
CA TRP A 79 -6.58 7.47 -7.73
C TRP A 79 -7.68 8.50 -8.03
N MET A 80 -8.90 8.24 -7.58
CA MET A 80 -10.03 9.14 -7.76
C MET A 80 -9.83 10.47 -7.02
N LEU A 81 -9.26 10.42 -5.81
CA LEU A 81 -8.91 11.63 -5.06
C LEU A 81 -7.91 12.51 -5.81
N SER A 82 -7.02 11.95 -6.64
CA SER A 82 -6.06 12.72 -7.46
C SER A 82 -6.70 13.52 -8.61
N GLY A 83 -8.00 13.31 -8.89
CA GLY A 83 -8.78 14.00 -9.91
C GLY A 83 -9.43 15.30 -9.41
N ALA A 84 -10.72 15.46 -9.68
CA ALA A 84 -11.48 16.69 -9.37
C ALA A 84 -11.46 17.07 -7.88
N VAL A 85 -11.36 16.09 -6.97
CA VAL A 85 -11.29 16.37 -5.53
C VAL A 85 -9.97 17.07 -5.18
N PHE A 86 -8.86 16.68 -5.82
CA PHE A 86 -7.58 17.35 -5.66
C PHE A 86 -7.58 18.77 -6.26
N ASP A 87 -8.31 19.00 -7.35
CA ASP A 87 -8.50 20.36 -7.90
C ASP A 87 -9.19 21.28 -6.90
N ALA A 88 -10.21 20.77 -6.19
CA ALA A 88 -10.96 21.54 -5.21
C ALA A 88 -10.23 21.72 -3.87
N ALA A 89 -9.49 20.71 -3.41
CA ALA A 89 -8.91 20.70 -2.06
C ALA A 89 -7.57 19.94 -1.97
N PRO A 90 -6.48 20.46 -2.58
CA PRO A 90 -5.22 19.72 -2.73
C PRO A 90 -4.55 19.37 -1.39
N ASP A 91 -4.50 20.30 -0.43
CA ASP A 91 -3.87 20.02 0.87
C ASP A 91 -4.72 19.08 1.74
N ALA A 92 -6.06 19.14 1.63
CA ALA A 92 -6.95 18.21 2.33
C ALA A 92 -6.75 16.78 1.82
N VAL A 93 -6.69 16.60 0.49
CA VAL A 93 -6.40 15.29 -0.13
C VAL A 93 -5.02 14.79 0.28
N ARG A 94 -3.99 15.64 0.24
CA ARG A 94 -2.62 15.29 0.68
C ARG A 94 -2.63 14.78 2.13
N LYS A 95 -3.26 15.51 3.04
CA LYS A 95 -3.37 15.13 4.46
C LYS A 95 -4.13 13.82 4.65
N ALA A 96 -5.25 13.64 3.95
CA ALA A 96 -6.06 12.43 4.06
C ALA A 96 -5.27 11.19 3.63
N VAL A 97 -4.59 11.24 2.48
CA VAL A 97 -3.79 10.13 1.97
C VAL A 97 -2.59 9.87 2.86
N LEU A 98 -1.87 10.91 3.30
CA LEU A 98 -0.71 10.76 4.18
C LEU A 98 -1.11 10.18 5.55
N ALA A 99 -2.21 10.64 6.14
CA ALA A 99 -2.72 10.10 7.40
C ALA A 99 -3.13 8.62 7.26
N GLY A 100 -3.78 8.25 6.15
CA GLY A 100 -4.10 6.86 5.85
C GLY A 100 -2.86 5.97 5.72
N LEU A 101 -1.84 6.44 5.00
CA LEU A 101 -0.55 5.72 4.86
C LEU A 101 0.15 5.52 6.21
N ILE A 102 0.17 6.55 7.06
CA ILE A 102 0.76 6.46 8.41
C ILE A 102 -0.04 5.49 9.28
N ALA A 103 -1.37 5.57 9.26
CA ALA A 103 -2.23 4.66 10.03
C ALA A 103 -2.04 3.20 9.62
N TRP A 104 -2.01 2.93 8.30
CA TRP A 104 -1.69 1.62 7.75
C TRP A 104 -0.30 1.17 8.21
N PHE A 105 0.74 1.98 8.03
CA PHE A 105 2.12 1.66 8.44
C PHE A 105 2.19 1.26 9.92
N CYS A 106 1.57 2.06 10.81
CA CYS A 106 1.59 1.78 12.24
C CYS A 106 0.90 0.45 12.58
N LEU A 107 -0.31 0.23 12.06
CA LEU A 107 -1.10 -0.94 12.40
C LEU A 107 -0.53 -2.23 11.78
N ASP A 108 -0.14 -2.17 10.50
CA ASP A 108 0.42 -3.31 9.77
C ASP A 108 1.79 -3.72 10.33
N SER A 109 2.64 -2.76 10.68
CA SER A 109 3.94 -3.05 11.32
C SER A 109 3.76 -3.64 12.72
N ALA A 110 2.80 -3.14 13.50
CA ALA A 110 2.49 -3.73 14.81
C ALA A 110 1.96 -5.16 14.67
N GLY A 111 1.05 -5.41 13.72
CA GLY A 111 0.55 -6.75 13.40
C GLY A 111 1.65 -7.70 12.91
N SER A 112 2.59 -7.20 12.11
CA SER A 112 3.75 -7.94 11.62
C SER A 112 4.65 -8.39 12.76
N ILE A 113 4.96 -7.49 13.70
CA ILE A 113 5.77 -7.84 14.88
C ILE A 113 5.02 -8.83 15.78
N ALA A 114 3.71 -8.63 15.99
CA ALA A 114 2.88 -9.50 16.82
C ALA A 114 2.67 -10.90 16.22
N SER A 115 2.95 -11.08 14.93
CA SER A 115 2.82 -12.35 14.19
C SER A 115 4.18 -12.96 13.82
N ASP A 116 5.27 -12.53 14.46
CA ASP A 116 6.65 -13.00 14.22
C ASP A 116 7.21 -12.68 12.82
N ASN A 117 6.62 -11.73 12.10
CA ASN A 117 7.06 -11.24 10.78
C ASN A 117 7.78 -9.88 10.88
N VAL A 118 8.74 -9.75 11.80
CA VAL A 118 9.39 -8.46 12.12
C VAL A 118 10.05 -7.80 10.90
N SER A 119 10.56 -8.59 9.96
CA SER A 119 11.09 -8.12 8.67
C SER A 119 10.10 -7.25 7.90
N ASN A 120 8.80 -7.56 7.95
CA ASN A 120 7.79 -6.81 7.23
C ASN A 120 7.65 -5.38 7.76
N ALA A 121 7.89 -5.13 9.04
CA ALA A 121 7.91 -3.76 9.57
C ALA A 121 9.00 -2.90 8.90
N ALA A 122 10.13 -3.49 8.51
CA ALA A 122 11.17 -2.79 7.74
C ALA A 122 10.74 -2.54 6.29
N PHE A 123 10.09 -3.52 5.63
CA PHE A 123 9.51 -3.32 4.30
C PHE A 123 8.43 -2.25 4.31
N ASN A 124 7.61 -2.17 5.36
CA ASN A 124 6.60 -1.13 5.53
C ASN A 124 7.19 0.27 5.60
N VAL A 125 8.39 0.45 6.16
CA VAL A 125 9.11 1.75 6.09
C VAL A 125 9.40 2.11 4.63
N VAL A 126 9.89 1.15 3.84
CA VAL A 126 10.17 1.36 2.41
C VAL A 126 8.90 1.73 1.65
N VAL A 127 7.82 0.96 1.84
CA VAL A 127 6.52 1.23 1.20
C VAL A 127 5.98 2.60 1.60
N LEU A 128 6.04 2.96 2.89
CA LEU A 128 5.59 4.26 3.39
C LEU A 128 6.37 5.40 2.71
N LEU A 129 7.69 5.31 2.64
CA LEU A 129 8.52 6.35 2.04
C LEU A 129 8.25 6.50 0.54
N LEU A 130 8.10 5.39 -0.18
CA LEU A 130 7.81 5.39 -1.62
C LEU A 130 6.40 5.91 -1.92
N ALA A 131 5.39 5.41 -1.21
CA ALA A 131 3.99 5.81 -1.40
C ALA A 131 3.76 7.28 -1.00
N ALA A 132 4.33 7.73 0.11
CA ALA A 132 4.18 9.12 0.55
C ALA A 132 5.01 10.10 -0.30
N GLY A 133 6.28 9.79 -0.59
CA GLY A 133 7.18 10.63 -1.39
C GLY A 133 7.09 12.14 -1.08
N PRO A 134 6.74 13.02 -2.05
CA PRO A 134 6.64 14.46 -1.84
C PRO A 134 5.44 14.89 -0.97
N LEU A 135 4.49 14.00 -0.66
CA LEU A 135 3.31 14.32 0.17
C LEU A 135 3.68 14.68 1.61
N TRP A 136 4.87 14.26 2.08
CA TRP A 136 5.44 14.66 3.38
C TRP A 136 5.55 16.17 3.53
N PHE A 137 5.81 16.86 2.42
CA PHE A 137 6.01 18.30 2.40
C PHE A 137 4.78 18.99 1.82
N ARG A 138 4.50 20.20 2.33
CA ARG A 138 3.49 21.06 1.72
C ARG A 138 3.95 21.49 0.32
N ALA A 139 3.02 21.55 -0.62
CA ALA A 139 3.29 22.14 -1.91
C ALA A 139 3.48 23.65 -1.76
N VAL A 140 4.43 24.20 -2.51
CA VAL A 140 4.63 25.63 -2.68
C VAL A 140 4.08 25.96 -4.06
N ASP A 141 2.92 26.59 -4.11
CA ASP A 141 2.39 27.13 -5.35
C ASP A 141 3.20 28.38 -5.72
N ASN A 142 3.74 28.43 -6.94
CA ASN A 142 4.13 29.70 -7.53
C ASN A 142 2.81 30.43 -7.86
N ARG A 143 2.37 31.31 -6.96
CA ARG A 143 1.44 32.39 -7.35
C ARG A 143 2.18 33.38 -8.24
#